data_AF-A0A6I5R909-F1
#
_entry.id   AF-A0A6I5R909-F1
#
_cell.length_a   1.000
_cell.length_b   1.000
_cell.length_c   1.000
_cell.angle_alpha   90.00
_cell.angle_beta   90.00
_cell.angle_gamma   90.00
#
_symmetry.space_group_name_H-M   'P 1'
#
loop_
_entity.id
_entity.type
_entity.pdbx_description
1 polymer ?
#
loop_
_entity_poly.entity_id
_entity_poly.type
_entity_poly.pdbx_seq_one_letter_code
_entity_poly.pdbx_strand_id
1 'polypeptide(L)' 'MADGDVMFVVAYGGNETGERDLSRIQQTPLWQTLKAVQQNRVYYVDLTVWRARTPLAADAIIDDLFKHLINTP' A
#
# COMPACT_ATOMS: atom_id res chain seq x y z
N MET A 1 -13.83 10.64 7.49
CA MET A 1 -13.47 10.10 6.17
C MET A 1 -12.00 9.71 6.23
N ALA A 2 -11.63 8.55 5.69
CA ALA A 2 -10.23 8.14 5.62
C ALA A 2 -9.66 8.61 4.27
N ASP A 3 -9.02 9.78 4.26
CA ASP A 3 -8.29 10.36 3.11
C ASP A 3 -6.88 10.73 3.59
N GLY A 4 -6.04 9.71 3.71
CA GLY A 4 -4.67 9.84 4.22
C GLY A 4 -3.73 10.44 3.19
N ASP A 5 -2.63 11.03 3.66
CA ASP A 5 -1.60 11.63 2.80
C ASP A 5 -0.70 10.56 2.12
N VAL A 6 -0.69 9.33 2.64
CA VAL A 6 0.02 8.16 2.10
C VAL A 6 -0.89 6.95 2.18
N MET A 7 -0.79 6.06 1.20
CA MET A 7 -1.50 4.79 1.19
C MET A 7 -0.54 3.63 0.95
N PHE A 8 -0.50 2.68 1.89
CA PHE A 8 0.15 1.38 1.73
C PHE A 8 -0.91 0.34 1.36
N VAL A 9 -0.69 -0.39 0.26
CA VAL A 9 -1.67 -1.31 -0.31
C VAL A 9 -1.13 -2.73 -0.28
N VAL A 10 -1.93 -3.64 0.28
CA VAL A 10 -1.71 -5.09 0.18
C VAL A 10 -2.84 -5.71 -0.63
N ALA A 11 -2.49 -6.59 -1.56
CA ALA A 11 -3.46 -7.33 -2.37
C ALA A 11 -3.69 -8.73 -1.76
N TYR A 12 -4.91 -9.02 -1.33
CA TYR A 12 -5.28 -10.32 -0.77
C TYR A 12 -5.84 -11.28 -1.83
N GLY A 13 -5.62 -12.58 -1.66
CA GLY A 13 -6.17 -13.62 -2.55
C GLY A 13 -5.17 -14.16 -3.59
N GLY A 14 -3.87 -13.94 -3.38
CA GLY A 14 -2.82 -14.32 -4.33
C GLY A 14 -2.71 -13.34 -5.50
N ASN A 15 -1.69 -13.50 -6.35
CA ASN A 15 -1.39 -12.53 -7.42
C ASN A 15 -2.60 -12.32 -8.34
N GLU A 16 -3.25 -13.40 -8.81
CA GLU A 16 -4.33 -13.26 -9.79
C GLU A 16 -5.60 -12.56 -9.27
N THR A 17 -6.07 -12.89 -8.06
CA THR A 17 -7.31 -12.31 -7.53
C THR A 17 -7.05 -10.94 -6.93
N GLY A 18 -5.97 -10.81 -6.16
CA GLY A 18 -5.61 -9.56 -5.50
C GLY A 18 -5.27 -8.45 -6.50
N GLU A 19 -4.48 -8.74 -7.53
CA GLU A 19 -4.13 -7.74 -8.55
C GLU A 19 -5.34 -7.37 -9.40
N ARG A 20 -6.22 -8.32 -9.72
CA ARG A 20 -7.47 -8.05 -10.44
C ARG A 20 -8.38 -7.10 -9.67
N ASP A 21 -8.64 -7.38 -8.40
CA ASP A 21 -9.54 -6.58 -7.57
C ASP A 21 -8.97 -5.19 -7.33
N LEU A 22 -7.66 -5.10 -7.07
CA LEU A 22 -6.95 -3.83 -6.96
C LEU A 22 -7.06 -3.01 -8.26
N SER A 23 -6.84 -3.65 -9.42
CA SER A 23 -6.96 -2.99 -10.73
C SER A 23 -8.37 -2.43 -10.95
N ARG A 24 -9.42 -3.15 -10.52
CA ARG A 24 -10.80 -2.68 -10.60
C ARG A 24 -11.05 -1.47 -9.71
N ILE A 25 -10.51 -1.46 -8.50
CA ILE A 25 -10.64 -0.33 -7.56
C ILE A 25 -9.93 0.92 -8.11
N GLN A 26 -8.73 0.75 -8.67
CA GLN A 26 -7.93 1.84 -9.24
C GLN A 26 -8.62 2.58 -10.40
N GLN A 27 -9.54 1.91 -11.10
CA GLN A 27 -10.32 2.49 -12.20
C GLN A 27 -11.55 3.31 -11.73
N THR A 28 -11.85 3.31 -10.43
CA THR A 28 -13.02 4.02 -9.91
C THR A 28 -12.77 5.53 -9.77
N PRO A 29 -13.80 6.38 -9.92
CA PRO A 29 -13.66 7.82 -9.67
C PRO A 29 -13.18 8.13 -8.25
N LEU A 30 -13.64 7.35 -7.26
CA LEU A 30 -13.25 7.53 -5.86
C LEU A 30 -11.73 7.40 -5.68
N TRP A 31 -11.12 6.40 -6.32
CA TRP A 31 -9.66 6.22 -6.25
C TRP A 31 -8.91 7.46 -6.73
N GLN A 32 -9.37 8.07 -7.82
CA GLN A 32 -8.75 9.27 -8.41
C GLN A 32 -8.91 10.53 -7.53
N THR A 33 -9.86 10.53 -6.58
CA THR A 33 -10.05 11.64 -5.64
C THR A 33 -9.16 11.58 -4.40
N LEU A 34 -8.49 10.46 -4.13
CA LEU A 34 -7.66 10.30 -2.93
C LEU A 34 -6.38 11.14 -3.03
N LYS A 35 -6.04 11.86 -1.95
CA LYS A 35 -4.81 12.69 -1.92
C LYS A 35 -3.56 11.88 -2.19
N ALA A 36 -3.42 10.72 -1.56
CA ALA A 36 -2.28 9.82 -1.78
C ALA A 36 -2.15 9.38 -3.25
N VAL A 37 -3.25 9.20 -3.98
CA VAL A 37 -3.23 8.85 -5.41
C VAL A 37 -2.78 10.04 -6.24
N GLN A 38 -3.36 11.22 -6.00
CA GLN A 38 -3.02 12.44 -6.73
C GLN A 38 -1.57 12.89 -6.52
N GLN A 39 -1.01 12.61 -5.35
CA GLN A 39 0.37 12.94 -4.98
C GLN A 39 1.37 11.82 -5.33
N ASN A 40 0.93 10.74 -5.97
CA ASN A 40 1.76 9.56 -6.27
C ASN A 40 2.43 8.95 -5.02
N ARG A 41 1.70 8.91 -3.91
CA ARG A 41 2.10 8.36 -2.59
C ARG A 41 1.33 7.08 -2.27
N VAL A 42 1.22 6.21 -3.26
CA VAL A 42 0.64 4.86 -3.13
C VAL A 42 1.76 3.83 -3.27
N TYR A 43 1.94 3.02 -2.24
CA TYR A 43 3.01 2.02 -2.19
C TYR A 43 2.42 0.62 -2.02
N TYR A 44 2.73 -0.26 -2.96
CA TYR A 44 2.36 -1.68 -2.89
C TYR A 44 3.40 -2.42 -2.07
N VAL A 45 2.97 -3.06 -1.00
CA VAL A 45 3.86 -3.68 -0.01
C VAL A 45 3.60 -5.18 0.08
N ASP A 46 4.59 -5.91 0.58
CA ASP A 46 4.52 -7.37 0.67
C ASP A 46 3.47 -7.79 1.70
N LEU A 47 2.43 -8.50 1.23
CA LEU A 47 1.36 -9.01 2.08
C LEU A 47 1.88 -9.94 3.19
N THR A 48 2.87 -10.78 2.90
CA THR A 48 3.41 -11.75 3.87
C THR A 48 4.09 -11.05 5.03
N VAL A 49 4.70 -9.90 4.77
CA VAL A 49 5.32 -9.02 5.78
C VAL A 49 4.24 -8.23 6.52
N TRP A 50 3.41 -7.48 5.80
CA TRP A 50 2.46 -6.52 6.39
C TRP A 50 1.24 -7.17 7.07
N ARG A 51 1.00 -8.47 6.86
CA ARG A 51 0.03 -9.28 7.62
C ARG A 51 0.65 -9.97 8.83
N ALA A 52 1.97 -10.23 8.80
CA ALA A 52 2.61 -11.06 9.82
C ALA A 52 2.64 -10.38 11.19
N ARG A 53 2.68 -11.22 12.23
CA ARG A 53 2.67 -10.80 13.64
C ARG A 53 3.92 -11.29 14.34
N THR A 54 5.08 -11.06 13.72
CA THR A 54 6.40 -11.50 14.21
C THR A 54 7.33 -10.30 14.34
N PRO A 55 8.36 -10.35 15.22
CA PRO A 55 9.35 -9.29 15.32
C PRO A 55 10.08 -9.01 14.01
N LEU A 56 10.41 -10.05 13.23
CA LEU A 56 11.06 -9.89 11.93
C LEU A 56 10.16 -9.16 10.91
N ALA A 57 8.84 -9.40 10.96
CA ALA A 57 7.92 -8.66 10.11
C ALA A 57 7.79 -7.20 10.55
N ALA A 58 7.79 -6.93 11.86
CA ALA A 58 7.78 -5.56 12.38
C ALA A 58 9.03 -4.78 11.94
N ASP A 59 10.20 -5.42 11.99
CA ASP A 59 11.47 -4.85 11.50
C ASP A 59 11.41 -4.52 10.00
N ALA A 60 10.95 -5.46 9.18
CA ALA A 60 10.78 -5.24 7.74
C ALA A 60 9.74 -4.14 7.39
N ILE A 61 8.68 -3.99 8.19
CA ILE A 61 7.73 -2.87 8.03
C ILE A 61 8.43 -1.55 8.32
N ILE A 62 9.31 -1.46 9.32
CA ILE A 62 10.09 -0.25 9.59
C ILE A 62 10.96 0.11 8.40
N ASP A 63 11.63 -0.87 7.77
CA ASP A 63 12.42 -0.64 6.56
C ASP A 63 11.58 -0.07 5.41
N ASP A 64 10.37 -0.62 5.17
CA ASP A 64 9.44 -0.09 4.16
C ASP A 64 9.02 1.36 4.48
N LEU A 65 8.75 1.67 5.76
CA LEU A 65 8.39 3.03 6.17
C LEU A 65 9.55 4.01 5.91
N PHE A 66 10.79 3.67 6.25
CA PHE A 66 11.94 4.52 5.98
C PHE A 66 12.17 4.71 4.48
N LYS A 67 12.08 3.63 3.70
CA LYS A 67 12.20 3.66 2.24
C LYS A 67 11.20 4.58 1.58
N HIS A 68 9.93 4.55 2.02
CA HIS A 68 8.83 5.25 1.35
C HIS A 68 8.48 6.62 1.92
N LEU A 69 8.86 6.91 3.17
CA LEU A 69 8.49 8.17 3.84
C LEU A 69 9.66 9.10 4.12
N ILE A 70 10.86 8.57 4.30
CA ILE A 70 12.02 9.34 4.76
C ILE A 70 13.07 9.48 3.67
N ASN A 71 13.38 8.37 2.99
CA ASN A 71 14.42 8.31 1.96
C ASN A 71 13.89 8.59 0.55
N THR A 72 12.67 9.11 0.45
CA THR A 72 12.09 9.54 -0.82
C THR A 72 12.84 10.80 -1.28
N PRO A 73 13.43 10.80 -2.50
CA PRO A 73 14.21 11.94 -3.00
C PRO A 73 13.41 13.24 -3.11
#